data_AF-A0A2V9QWX4-F1
#
_entry.id   AF-A0A2V9QWX4-F1
#
_cell.length_a   1.000
_cell.length_b   1.000
_cell.length_c   1.000
_cell.angle_alpha   90.00
_cell.angle_beta   90.00
_cell.angle_gamma   90.00
#
_symmetry.space_group_name_H-M   'P 1'
#
loop_
_entity.id
_entity.type
_entity.pdbx_description
1 polymer ?
#
loop_
_entity_poly.entity_id
_entity_poly.type
_entity_poly.pdbx_seq_one_letter_code
_entity_poly.pdbx_strand_id
1 'polypeptide(L)'
;MNPSCSASFRHLGDGRLFQLQNDAPAAASRAIEYFWLCDRCSAAMTLRIARDGNVVTTGLPETQNEGRNALDAENRRVLRAVTFLRTTHPMGT
;
A
#
# COMPACT_ATOMS: atom_id res chain seq x y z
N MET A 1 4.54 -3.15 9.61
CA MET A 1 4.85 -1.76 10.02
C MET A 1 6.31 -1.47 9.72
N ASN A 2 6.67 -0.21 9.44
CA ASN A 2 8.07 0.22 9.26
C ASN A 2 8.53 0.98 10.52
N PRO A 3 8.93 0.28 11.60
CA PRO A 3 9.30 0.91 12.87
C PRO A 3 10.55 1.80 12.77
N SER A 4 11.37 1.64 11.73
CA SER A 4 12.59 2.43 11.50
C SER A 4 12.32 3.80 10.86
N CYS A 5 11.08 4.10 10.50
CA CYS A 5 10.69 5.37 9.90
C CYS A 5 9.79 6.17 10.85
N SER A 6 10.24 7.38 11.23
CA SER A 6 9.50 8.32 12.09
C SER A 6 8.67 9.34 11.31
N ALA A 7 8.50 9.17 10.00
CA ALA A 7 7.74 10.10 9.17
C ALA A 7 6.27 10.13 9.59
N SER A 8 5.72 11.33 9.80
CA SER A 8 4.30 11.49 10.11
C SER A 8 3.45 11.37 8.84
N PHE A 9 2.36 10.59 8.93
CA PHE A 9 1.37 10.52 7.86
C PHE A 9 0.47 11.77 7.93
N ARG A 10 0.67 12.72 7.02
CA ARG A 10 -0.12 13.97 6.97
C ARG A 10 -1.03 14.06 5.76
N HIS A 11 -0.49 13.76 4.58
CA HIS A 11 -1.24 13.81 3.33
C HIS A 11 -1.09 12.50 2.57
N LEU A 12 -2.17 12.09 1.91
CA LEU A 12 -2.22 10.86 1.11
C LEU A 12 -1.22 10.87 -0.06
N GLY A 13 -0.88 12.06 -0.56
CA GLY A 13 0.08 12.27 -1.64
C GLY A 13 1.56 12.28 -1.24
N ASP A 14 1.88 12.36 0.05
CA ASP A 14 3.27 12.49 0.55
C ASP A 14 3.93 11.11 0.76
N GLY A 15 3.65 10.18 -0.14
CA GLY A 15 4.14 8.81 -0.11
C GLY A 15 3.31 7.88 -0.97
N ARG A 16 3.28 6.60 -0.60
CA ARG A 16 2.53 5.55 -1.30
C ARG A 16 1.63 4.80 -0.33
N LEU A 17 0.33 4.84 -0.62
CA LEU A 17 -0.68 4.09 0.12
C LEU A 17 -0.94 2.75 -0.58
N PHE A 18 -1.16 1.72 0.23
CA PHE A 18 -1.54 0.38 -0.20
C PHE A 18 -2.81 -0.02 0.53
N GLN A 19 -3.69 -0.71 -0.18
CA GLN A 19 -4.93 -1.23 0.34
C GLN A 19 -4.88 -2.76 0.30
N LEU A 20 -5.08 -3.40 1.45
CA LEU A 20 -5.27 -4.84 1.56
C LEU A 20 -6.77 -5.12 1.68
N GLN A 21 -7.28 -5.97 0.80
CA GLN A 21 -8.66 -6.43 0.81
C GLN A 21 -8.69 -7.95 1.02
N ASN A 22 -9.61 -8.40 1.85
CA ASN A 22 -9.96 -9.82 1.99
C ASN A 22 -11.22 -10.11 1.16
N ASP A 23 -11.11 -10.95 0.13
CA ASP A 23 -12.22 -11.36 -0.74
C ASP A 23 -12.94 -12.62 -0.24
N ALA A 24 -12.84 -12.92 1.06
CA ALA A 24 -13.58 -14.03 1.68
C ALA A 24 -15.10 -13.83 1.51
N PRO A 25 -15.83 -14.78 0.89
CA PRO A 25 -17.26 -14.70 0.73
C PRO A 25 -17.95 -15.10 2.03
N ALA A 26 -18.76 -14.19 2.56
CA ALA A 26 -19.71 -14.34 3.67
C ALA A 26 -19.20 -14.00 5.10
N ALA A 27 -19.93 -13.05 5.69
CA ALA A 27 -20.22 -12.87 7.12
C ALA A 27 -19.26 -12.08 8.03
N ALA A 28 -17.97 -11.91 7.71
CA ALA A 28 -17.14 -10.93 8.43
C ALA A 28 -16.86 -9.76 7.49
N SER A 29 -17.25 -8.55 7.90
CA SER A 29 -17.02 -7.27 7.21
C SER A 29 -15.79 -7.33 6.33
N ARG A 30 -15.91 -6.97 5.03
CA ARG A 30 -14.76 -6.77 4.12
C ARG A 30 -13.76 -5.85 4.81
N ALA A 31 -12.82 -6.44 5.55
CA ALA A 31 -11.88 -5.71 6.36
C ALA A 31 -10.86 -5.14 5.39
N ILE A 32 -10.91 -3.82 5.23
CA ILE A 32 -9.95 -3.09 4.43
C ILE A 32 -8.89 -2.59 5.39
N GLU A 33 -7.65 -3.02 5.18
CA GLU A 33 -6.50 -2.52 5.90
C GLU A 33 -5.69 -1.60 4.98
N TYR A 34 -5.21 -0.48 5.53
CA TYR A 34 -4.39 0.48 4.78
C TYR A 34 -2.97 0.49 5.33
N PHE A 35 -2.01 0.48 4.42
CA PHE A 35 -0.59 0.57 4.73
C PHE A 35 0.01 1.75 4.00
N TRP A 36 0.81 2.56 4.68
CA TRP A 36 1.45 3.73 4.09
C TRP A 36 2.97 3.61 4.19
N LEU A 37 3.64 3.91 3.09
CA LEU A 37 5.08 4.20 3.04
C LEU A 37 5.23 5.68 2.76
N CYS A 38 6.02 6.40 3.57
CA CYS A 38 6.38 7.78 3.25
C CYS A 38 7.16 7.85 1.92
N ASP A 39 7.23 9.03 1.33
CA ASP A 39 7.90 9.29 0.06
C ASP A 39 9.28 8.61 -0.03
N ARG A 40 10.18 8.90 0.92
CA ARG A 40 11.53 8.30 1.01
C ARG A 40 11.52 6.76 1.03
N CYS A 41 10.67 6.14 1.84
CA CYS A 41 10.62 4.68 1.92
C CYS A 41 10.01 4.08 0.65
N SER A 42 9.00 4.75 0.06
CA SER A 42 8.34 4.28 -1.15
C SER A 42 9.25 4.30 -2.39
N ALA A 43 10.33 5.10 -2.35
CA ALA A 43 11.35 5.15 -3.39
C ALA A 43 12.33 3.96 -3.35
N ALA A 44 12.47 3.28 -2.20
CA ALA A 44 13.42 2.18 -2.02
C ALA A 44 12.75 0.81 -1.80
N MET A 45 11.48 0.80 -1.37
CA MET A 45 10.77 -0.44 -1.04
C MET A 45 9.28 -0.41 -1.39
N THR A 46 8.68 -1.59 -1.41
CA THR A 46 7.24 -1.82 -1.57
C THR A 46 6.76 -2.85 -0.55
N LEU A 47 5.45 -3.08 -0.51
CA LEU A 47 4.82 -4.12 0.28
C LEU A 47 4.49 -5.35 -0.58
N ARG A 48 4.52 -6.53 0.03
CA ARG A 48 4.01 -7.79 -0.52
C ARG A 48 3.29 -8.59 0.57
N ILE A 49 2.46 -9.54 0.15
CA ILE A 49 1.89 -10.55 1.05
C ILE A 49 2.90 -11.71 1.15
N ALA A 50 3.26 -12.09 2.37
CA ALA A 50 4.11 -13.25 2.64
C ALA A 50 3.29 -14.55 2.64
N ARG A 51 3.97 -15.71 2.66
CA ARG A 51 3.30 -17.03 2.60
C ARG A 51 2.36 -17.28 3.78
N ASP A 52 2.62 -16.65 4.91
CA ASP A 52 1.80 -16.70 6.12
C ASP A 52 0.63 -15.69 6.09
N GLY A 53 0.41 -15.00 4.96
CA GLY A 53 -0.64 -13.99 4.80
C GLY A 53 -0.29 -12.62 5.38
N ASN A 54 0.89 -12.45 5.99
CA ASN A 54 1.30 -11.17 6.58
C ASN A 54 1.80 -10.18 5.52
N VAL A 55 1.53 -8.89 5.73
CA VAL A 55 2.08 -7.83 4.88
C VAL A 55 3.48 -7.46 5.34
N VAL A 56 4.45 -7.61 4.43
CA VAL A 56 5.87 -7.35 4.69
C VAL A 56 6.46 -6.38 3.67
N THR A 57 7.51 -5.65 4.07
CA THR A 57 8.29 -4.78 3.18
C THR A 57 9.32 -5.57 2.39
N THR A 58 9.52 -5.25 1.12
CA THR A 58 10.57 -5.80 0.26
C THR A 58 11.20 -4.70 -0.58
N GLY A 59 12.47 -4.86 -0.95
CA GLY A 59 13.15 -3.93 -1.85
C GLY A 59 12.46 -3.84 -3.21
N LEU A 60 12.58 -2.69 -3.88
CA LEU A 60 12.09 -2.54 -5.24
C LEU A 60 13.02 -3.26 -6.22
N PRO A 61 12.50 -4.12 -7.12
CA PRO A 61 13.25 -4.49 -8.30
C PRO A 61 13.41 -3.24 -9.18
N GLU A 62 14.59 -3.05 -9.77
CA GLU A 62 14.97 -1.86 -10.54
C GLU A 62 14.04 -1.56 -11.75
N THR A 63 13.15 -2.49 -12.11
CA THR A 63 12.39 -2.48 -13.38
C THR A 63 10.86 -2.36 -13.27
N GLN A 64 10.25 -2.16 -12.09
CA GLN A 64 8.77 -2.19 -11.98
C GLN A 64 8.15 -0.92 -11.39
N ASN A 65 7.72 -0.04 -12.28
CA ASN A 65 7.02 1.21 -11.97
C ASN A 65 5.49 1.13 -12.17
N GLU A 66 4.94 0.02 -12.70
CA GLU A 66 3.51 -0.01 -13.06
C GLU A 66 2.81 -1.24 -12.46
N GLY A 67 1.72 -0.99 -11.72
CA GLY A 67 0.80 -2.04 -11.26
C GLY A 67 1.30 -2.91 -10.11
N ARG A 68 1.70 -2.31 -8.98
CA ARG A 68 2.06 -3.06 -7.75
C ARG A 68 0.82 -3.63 -7.05
N ASN A 69 0.27 -4.68 -7.63
CA ASN A 69 -0.74 -5.51 -6.99
C ASN A 69 -0.10 -6.84 -6.60
N ALA A 70 -0.27 -7.26 -5.35
CA ALA A 70 0.11 -8.60 -4.89
C ALA A 70 -1.15 -9.39 -4.55
N LEU A 71 -1.20 -10.64 -5.01
CA LEU A 71 -2.30 -11.56 -4.75
C LEU A 71 -1.79 -12.72 -3.90
N ASP A 72 -2.53 -13.01 -2.84
CA ASP A 72 -2.45 -14.26 -2.11
C ASP A 72 -3.76 -15.02 -2.38
N ALA A 73 -3.68 -15.99 -3.29
CA ALA A 73 -4.84 -16.77 -3.70
C ALA A 73 -5.33 -17.73 -2.62
N GLU A 74 -4.43 -18.19 -1.74
CA GLU A 74 -4.74 -19.13 -0.66
C GLU A 74 -5.60 -18.45 0.40
N ASN A 75 -5.17 -17.28 0.86
CA ASN A 75 -5.91 -16.50 1.84
C ASN A 75 -6.93 -15.53 1.22
N ARG A 76 -7.08 -15.55 -0.12
CA ARG A 76 -7.94 -14.65 -0.91
C ARG A 76 -7.72 -13.17 -0.56
N ARG A 77 -6.45 -12.79 -0.36
CA ARG A 77 -6.05 -11.41 -0.02
C ARG A 77 -5.46 -10.73 -1.24
N VAL A 78 -5.87 -9.49 -1.47
CA VAL A 78 -5.35 -8.64 -2.55
C VAL A 78 -4.76 -7.38 -1.95
N LEU A 79 -3.48 -7.14 -2.18
CA LEU A 79 -2.80 -5.90 -1.84
C LEU A 79 -2.64 -5.06 -3.10
N ARG A 80 -3.11 -3.81 -3.08
CA ARG A 80 -3.08 -2.91 -4.24
C ARG A 80 -2.46 -1.58 -3.87
N ALA A 81 -1.61 -1.03 -4.74
CA ALA A 81 -1.17 0.35 -4.61
C ALA A 81 -2.32 1.30 -4.98
N VAL A 82 -2.58 2.30 -4.14
CA VAL A 82 -3.59 3.33 -4.40
C VAL A 82 -2.90 4.49 -5.11
N THR A 83 -3.47 4.91 -6.24
CA THR A 83 -3.02 6.10 -6.97
C THR A 83 -4.02 7.21 -6.73
N PHE A 84 -3.54 8.34 -6.22
CA PHE A 84 -4.34 9.56 -6.13
C PHE A 84 -4.12 10.37 -7.40
N LEU A 85 -5.21 10.67 -8.10
CA LEU A 85 -5.16 11.72 -9.11
C LEU A 85 -4.85 13.03 -8.37
N ARG A 86 -3.77 13.70 -8.73
CA ARG A 86 -3.47 15.04 -8.21
C ARG A 86 -4.56 15.98 -8.75
N THR A 87 -5.58 16.24 -7.95
CA THR A 87 -6.40 17.44 -8.14
C THR A 87 -5.54 18.61 -7.71
N THR A 88 -5.04 19.39 -8.67
CA THR A 88 -4.47 20.70 -8.38
C THR A 88 -5.60 21.54 -7.81
N HIS A 89 -5.73 21.58 -6.48
CA HIS A 89 -6.55 22.59 -5.83
C HIS A 89 -5.93 23.94 -6.20
N PRO A 90 -6.64 24.84 -6.89
CA PRO A 90 -6.15 26.19 -7.07
C PRO A 90 -5.93 26.77 -5.67
N MET A 91 -4.71 27.23 -5.39
CA MET A 91 -4.41 27.99 -4.19
C MET A 91 -5.39 29.17 -4.16
N GLY A 92 -6.27 29.18 -3.16
CA GLY A 92 -7.14 30.31 -2.88
C GLY A 92 -6.29 31.55 -2.68
N THR A 93 -6.67 32.61 -3.41
CA THR A 93 -6.13 33.97 -3.41
C THR A 93 -6.10 34.61 -2.05
#